data_AF-A0A5A8DD40-F1
#
_entry.id   AF-A0A5A8DD40-F1
#
_cell.length_a   1.000
_cell.length_b   1.000
_cell.length_c   1.000
_cell.angle_alpha   90.00
_cell.angle_beta   90.00
_cell.angle_gamma   90.00
#
_symmetry.space_group_name_H-M   'P 1'
#
loop_
_entity.id
_entity.type
_entity.pdbx_description
1 polymer ?
#
loop_
_entity_poly.entity_id
_entity_poly.type
_entity_poly.pdbx_seq_one_letter_code
_entity_poly.pdbx_strand_id
1 'polypeptide(L)'
;MAALLGPKPSMNYADNERDMVIMQHTVDTVTPSGERRQRNGLMVEYERDGETAMARTVGLTAAIGAQLILDGAIPLRGVRRPVDPEVYEPVLDGLEDEGISMAETVRTLA
;
A
#
# COMPACT_ATOMS: atom_id res chain seq x y z
N MET A 1 15.64 26.81 29.44
CA MET A 1 16.12 27.15 28.08
C MET A 1 15.27 26.61 26.93
N ALA A 2 14.15 25.89 27.15
CA ALA A 2 13.27 25.45 26.05
C ALA A 2 12.12 26.43 25.72
N ALA A 3 11.91 27.48 26.53
CA ALA A 3 10.84 28.48 26.35
C ALA A 3 11.27 29.74 25.54
N LEU A 4 12.50 29.77 25.00
CA LEU A 4 13.07 30.92 24.26
C LEU A 4 13.06 30.73 22.73
N LEU A 5 12.61 29.58 22.25
CA LEU A 5 12.38 29.31 20.84
C LEU A 5 10.86 29.38 20.67
N GLY A 6 10.34 30.31 19.89
CA GLY A 6 8.91 30.46 19.63
C GLY A 6 8.23 29.17 19.14
N PRO A 7 6.90 29.17 18.93
CA PRO A 7 6.18 27.96 18.52
C PRO A 7 6.86 27.31 17.32
N LYS A 8 7.23 26.03 17.45
CA LYS A 8 7.76 25.23 16.34
C LYS A 8 6.72 25.31 15.21
N PRO A 9 7.07 25.77 14.00
CA PRO A 9 6.12 25.76 12.90
C PRO A 9 5.68 24.30 12.67
N SER A 10 4.38 24.05 12.81
CA SER A 10 3.78 22.75 12.52
C SER A 10 3.55 22.66 11.02
N MET A 11 4.20 21.72 10.35
CA MET A 11 4.01 21.42 8.92
C MET A 11 2.77 20.52 8.75
N ASN A 12 1.63 21.01 9.21
CA ASN A 12 0.35 20.32 9.03
C ASN A 12 -0.24 20.70 7.67
N TYR A 13 -1.04 19.80 7.12
CA TYR A 13 -1.86 20.14 5.96
C TYR A 13 -2.84 21.26 6.29
N ALA A 14 -2.99 22.21 5.37
CA ALA A 14 -4.03 23.24 5.42
C ALA A 14 -5.36 22.73 4.83
N ASP A 15 -6.45 23.42 5.14
CA ASP A 15 -7.74 23.18 4.50
C ASP A 15 -7.58 23.34 2.97
N ASN A 16 -7.92 22.31 2.21
CA ASN A 16 -7.75 22.18 0.74
C ASN A 16 -6.37 21.74 0.22
N GLU A 17 -5.44 21.34 1.08
CA GLU A 17 -4.25 20.62 0.62
C GLU A 17 -4.55 19.13 0.43
N ARG A 18 -3.82 18.50 -0.51
CA ARG A 18 -3.94 17.08 -0.81
C ARG A 18 -2.63 16.38 -0.48
N ASP A 19 -2.74 15.21 0.13
CA ASP A 19 -1.61 14.30 0.26
C ASP A 19 -1.52 13.35 -0.94
N MET A 20 -0.41 12.63 -0.99
CA MET A 20 -0.13 11.65 -2.02
C MET A 20 0.70 10.51 -1.41
N VAL A 21 0.41 9.29 -1.81
CA VAL A 21 1.20 8.10 -1.50
C VAL A 21 1.73 7.51 -2.80
N ILE A 22 3.05 7.32 -2.88
CA ILE A 22 3.70 6.64 -4.00
C ILE A 22 4.43 5.42 -3.45
N MET A 23 4.17 4.26 -4.04
CA MET A 23 4.90 3.02 -3.78
C MET A 23 5.44 2.45 -5.09
N GLN A 24 6.73 2.14 -5.11
CA GLN A 24 7.38 1.53 -6.26
C GLN A 24 8.14 0.27 -5.84
N HIS A 25 7.85 -0.84 -6.49
CA HIS A 25 8.66 -2.05 -6.45
C HIS A 25 9.42 -2.21 -7.77
N THR A 26 10.69 -2.55 -7.69
CA THR A 26 11.51 -2.96 -8.84
C THR A 26 12.20 -4.27 -8.49
N VAL A 27 11.91 -5.31 -9.27
CA VAL A 27 12.41 -6.67 -9.02
C VAL A 27 13.10 -7.19 -10.28
N ASP A 28 14.41 -7.39 -10.18
CA ASP A 28 15.19 -8.07 -11.19
C ASP A 28 15.16 -9.58 -10.95
N THR A 29 14.89 -10.34 -12.00
CA THR A 29 14.77 -11.80 -11.98
C THR A 29 15.64 -12.41 -13.07
N VAL A 30 16.15 -13.61 -12.82
CA VAL A 30 16.84 -14.43 -13.81
C VAL A 30 16.04 -15.72 -13.94
N THR A 31 15.59 -16.00 -15.15
CA THR A 31 14.87 -17.23 -15.46
C THR A 31 15.82 -18.44 -15.47
N PRO A 32 15.32 -19.68 -15.36
CA PRO A 32 16.16 -20.87 -15.50
C PRO A 32 16.92 -20.96 -16.83
N SER A 33 16.43 -20.33 -17.89
CA SER A 33 17.10 -20.22 -19.19
C SER A 33 18.17 -19.12 -19.26
N GLY A 34 18.40 -18.38 -18.17
CA GLY A 34 19.38 -17.29 -18.09
C GLY A 34 18.88 -15.92 -18.56
N GLU A 35 17.62 -15.83 -19.04
CA GLU A 35 17.02 -14.55 -19.44
C GLU A 35 16.84 -13.65 -18.20
N ARG A 36 17.31 -12.40 -18.29
CA ARG A 36 17.15 -11.38 -17.25
C ARG A 36 15.88 -10.58 -17.52
N ARG A 37 15.01 -10.46 -16.52
CA ARG A 37 13.78 -9.65 -16.60
C ARG A 37 13.70 -8.71 -15.40
N GLN A 38 13.24 -7.50 -15.64
CA GLN A 38 12.88 -6.56 -14.59
C GLN A 38 11.36 -6.38 -14.56
N ARG A 39 10.77 -6.58 -13.39
CA ARG A 39 9.37 -6.28 -13.09
C ARG A 39 9.31 -5.00 -12.28
N ASN A 40 8.43 -4.07 -12.65
CA ASN A 40 8.16 -2.88 -11.87
C ASN A 40 6.70 -2.84 -11.50
N GLY A 41 6.39 -2.53 -10.25
CA GLY A 41 5.05 -2.20 -9.78
C GLY A 41 5.03 -0.75 -9.29
N LEU A 42 4.04 0.02 -9.71
CA LEU A 42 3.84 1.41 -9.29
C LEU A 42 2.41 1.62 -8.79
N MET A 43 2.26 2.18 -7.60
CA MET A 43 1.00 2.66 -7.04
C MET A 43 1.15 4.15 -6.74
N VAL A 44 0.16 4.94 -7.17
CA VAL A 44 0.09 6.39 -6.91
C VAL A 44 -1.33 6.72 -6.48
N GLU A 45 -1.50 7.07 -5.20
CA GLU A 45 -2.77 7.47 -4.62
C GLU A 45 -2.74 8.93 -4.22
N TYR A 46 -3.87 9.62 -4.39
CA TYR A 46 -4.08 10.99 -3.93
C TYR A 46 -5.26 11.02 -2.95
N GLU A 47 -5.36 12.12 -2.20
CA GLU A 47 -6.60 12.44 -1.49
C GLU A 47 -7.81 12.31 -2.42
N ARG A 48 -8.86 11.68 -1.91
CA ARG A 48 -10.10 11.43 -2.63
C ARG A 48 -11.28 11.52 -1.66
N ASP A 49 -12.32 12.24 -2.08
CA ASP A 49 -13.61 12.33 -1.37
C ASP A 49 -13.49 12.78 0.10
N GLY A 50 -12.48 13.60 0.42
CA GLY A 50 -12.22 14.10 1.77
C GLY A 50 -11.38 13.17 2.64
N GLU A 51 -10.95 12.02 2.11
CA GLU A 51 -10.06 11.07 2.78
C GLU A 51 -8.65 11.16 2.19
N THR A 52 -7.65 11.31 3.06
CA THR A 52 -6.24 11.36 2.63
C THR A 52 -5.82 10.02 2.00
N ALA A 53 -4.90 10.07 1.04
CA ALA A 53 -4.29 8.88 0.44
C ALA A 53 -3.70 7.95 1.51
N MET A 54 -3.07 8.53 2.54
CA MET A 54 -2.58 7.78 3.70
C MET A 54 -3.70 7.10 4.50
N ALA A 55 -4.82 7.79 4.77
CA ALA A 55 -5.93 7.21 5.51
C ALA A 55 -6.58 6.07 4.73
N ARG A 56 -6.77 6.23 3.41
CA ARG A 56 -7.33 5.19 2.54
C ARG A 56 -6.43 3.96 2.49
N THR A 57 -5.16 4.13 2.11
CA THR A 57 -4.22 3.01 1.92
C THR A 57 -3.91 2.22 3.19
N VAL A 58 -3.96 2.86 4.37
CA VAL A 58 -3.76 2.17 5.66
C VAL A 58 -5.07 1.64 6.22
N GLY A 59 -6.10 2.49 6.25
CA GLY A 59 -7.39 2.20 6.90
C GLY A 59 -8.18 1.12 6.18
N LEU A 60 -8.30 1.19 4.85
CA LEU A 60 -9.05 0.21 4.07
C LEU A 60 -8.40 -1.18 4.16
N THR A 61 -7.06 -1.25 4.07
CA THR A 61 -6.31 -2.50 4.25
C THR A 61 -6.64 -3.17 5.59
N ALA A 62 -6.68 -2.39 6.68
CA ALA A 62 -7.02 -2.90 8.01
C ALA A 62 -8.50 -3.32 8.11
N ALA A 63 -9.42 -2.54 7.54
CA ALA A 63 -10.85 -2.82 7.56
C ALA A 63 -11.20 -4.09 6.77
N ILE A 64 -10.65 -4.25 5.55
CA ILE A 64 -10.80 -5.44 4.72
C ILE A 64 -10.26 -6.67 5.46
N GLY A 65 -9.06 -6.59 6.03
CA GLY A 65 -8.48 -7.69 6.81
C GLY A 65 -9.36 -8.09 8.00
N ALA A 66 -9.91 -7.11 8.73
CA ALA A 66 -10.84 -7.39 9.84
C ALA A 66 -12.12 -8.07 9.36
N GLN A 67 -12.71 -7.59 8.25
CA GLN A 67 -13.91 -8.18 7.66
C GLN A 67 -13.67 -9.63 7.23
N LEU A 68 -12.58 -9.90 6.52
CA LEU A 68 -12.20 -11.26 6.08
C LEU A 68 -11.99 -12.23 7.25
N ILE A 69 -11.47 -11.76 8.38
CA ILE A 69 -11.34 -12.57 9.61
C ILE A 69 -12.73 -12.87 10.20
N LEU A 70 -13.61 -11.87 10.28
CA LEU A 70 -14.96 -12.04 10.83
C LEU A 70 -15.83 -12.96 9.97
N ASP A 71 -15.68 -12.89 8.67
CA ASP A 71 -16.36 -13.76 7.70
C ASP A 71 -15.79 -15.18 7.67
N GLY A 72 -14.67 -15.42 8.35
CA GLY A 72 -13.99 -16.71 8.36
C GLY A 72 -13.26 -17.05 7.05
N ALA A 73 -13.05 -16.06 6.17
CA ALA A 73 -12.32 -16.20 4.92
C ALA A 73 -10.81 -16.39 5.13
N ILE A 74 -10.27 -15.96 6.28
CA ILE A 74 -8.89 -16.21 6.70
C ILE A 74 -8.91 -17.26 7.83
N PRO A 75 -8.64 -18.55 7.55
CA PRO A 75 -8.71 -19.62 8.55
C PRO A 75 -7.47 -19.70 9.46
N LEU A 76 -6.40 -18.97 9.10
CA LEU A 76 -5.13 -18.97 9.80
C LEU A 76 -5.25 -18.42 11.23
N ARG A 77 -4.50 -19.02 12.16
CA ARG A 77 -4.52 -18.66 13.60
C ARG A 77 -3.15 -18.22 14.10
N GLY A 78 -3.16 -17.53 15.24
CA GLY A 78 -1.96 -17.03 15.91
C GLY A 78 -1.55 -15.63 15.43
N VAL A 79 -0.37 -15.19 15.82
CA VAL A 79 0.17 -13.89 15.40
C VAL A 79 0.84 -14.07 14.04
N ARG A 80 0.25 -13.46 13.00
CA ARG A 80 0.68 -13.61 11.60
C ARG A 80 1.08 -12.26 10.99
N ARG A 81 1.93 -12.33 9.97
CA ARG A 81 2.21 -11.23 9.04
C ARG A 81 1.49 -11.54 7.71
N PRO A 82 1.11 -10.54 6.90
CA PRO A 82 0.40 -10.75 5.63
C PRO A 82 1.36 -11.19 4.51
N VAL A 83 2.05 -12.32 4.71
CA VAL A 83 2.95 -12.94 3.71
C VAL A 83 2.41 -14.25 3.16
N ASP A 84 1.31 -14.73 3.74
CA ASP A 84 0.60 -15.92 3.28
C ASP A 84 -0.40 -15.52 2.18
N PRO A 85 -0.47 -16.26 1.05
CA PRO A 85 -1.42 -15.96 -0.04
C PRO A 85 -2.87 -15.90 0.41
N GLU A 86 -3.27 -16.81 1.32
CA GLU A 86 -4.60 -16.84 1.96
C GLU A 86 -4.98 -15.53 2.66
N VAL A 87 -4.00 -14.67 2.98
CA VAL A 87 -4.22 -13.36 3.57
C VAL A 87 -4.08 -12.26 2.53
N TYR A 88 -2.96 -12.20 1.80
CA TYR A 88 -2.69 -11.03 0.96
C TYR A 88 -3.52 -11.03 -0.32
N GLU A 89 -3.85 -12.18 -0.92
CA GLU A 89 -4.64 -12.23 -2.16
C GLU A 89 -6.04 -11.62 -1.96
N PRO A 90 -6.88 -12.09 -1.01
CA PRO A 90 -8.21 -11.50 -0.81
C PRO A 90 -8.18 -10.06 -0.30
N VAL A 91 -7.10 -9.66 0.39
CA VAL A 91 -6.92 -8.25 0.79
C VAL A 91 -6.61 -7.37 -0.42
N LEU A 92 -5.75 -7.83 -1.35
CA LEU A 92 -5.43 -7.10 -2.57
C LEU A 92 -6.64 -7.00 -3.50
N ASP A 93 -7.43 -8.07 -3.64
CA ASP A 93 -8.67 -8.06 -4.42
C ASP A 93 -9.66 -7.02 -3.86
N GLY A 94 -9.87 -7.02 -2.53
CA GLY A 94 -10.73 -6.03 -1.88
C GLY A 94 -10.21 -4.59 -1.99
N LEU A 95 -8.89 -4.39 -2.01
CA LEU A 95 -8.30 -3.07 -2.25
C LEU A 95 -8.52 -2.61 -3.70
N GLU A 96 -8.46 -3.53 -4.66
CA GLU A 96 -8.74 -3.23 -6.07
C GLU A 96 -10.21 -2.81 -6.28
N ASP A 97 -11.16 -3.43 -5.58
CA ASP A 97 -12.57 -3.03 -5.55
C ASP A 97 -12.76 -1.59 -5.01
N GLU A 98 -11.92 -1.18 -4.05
CA GLU A 98 -11.87 0.21 -3.53
C GLU A 98 -11.06 1.17 -4.43
N GLY A 99 -10.59 0.68 -5.58
CA GLY A 99 -9.85 1.43 -6.58
C GLY A 99 -8.37 1.64 -6.26
N ILE A 100 -7.79 0.86 -5.34
CA ILE A 100 -6.37 0.90 -4.97
C ILE A 100 -5.67 -0.32 -5.61
N SER A 101 -4.80 -0.08 -6.59
CA SER A 101 -4.09 -1.16 -7.28
C SER A 101 -2.68 -0.76 -7.70
N MET A 102 -1.84 -1.75 -7.99
CA MET A 102 -0.48 -1.55 -8.45
C MET A 102 -0.38 -1.81 -9.96
N ALA A 103 0.06 -0.80 -10.71
CA ALA A 103 0.31 -0.95 -12.14
C ALA A 103 1.65 -1.69 -12.37
N GLU A 104 1.58 -2.86 -12.98
CA GLU A 104 2.76 -3.69 -13.25
C GLU A 104 3.27 -3.56 -14.70
N THR A 105 4.61 -3.56 -14.85
CA THR A 105 5.28 -3.62 -16.14
C THR A 105 6.44 -4.61 -16.10
N VAL A 106 6.69 -5.33 -17.19
CA VAL A 106 7.80 -6.28 -17.32
C VAL A 106 8.63 -5.95 -18.53
N ARG A 107 9.96 -5.90 -18.37
CA ARG A 107 10.91 -5.72 -19.48
C ARG A 107 12.05 -6.73 -19.40
N THR A 108 12.45 -7.25 -20.56
CA THR A 108 13.68 -8.05 -20.68
C THR A 108 14.89 -7.13 -20.66
N LEU A 109 15.90 -7.48 -19.88
CA LEU A 109 17.16 -6.75 -19.80
C LEU A 109 18.13 -7.34 -20.84
N ALA A 110 18.78 -6.46 -21.60
CA ALA A 110 19.82 -6.83 -22.57
C ALA A 110 21.09 -7.38 -21.88
#